data_AF-A0A8T4WU22-F1
#
_entry.id   AF-A0A8T4WU22-F1
#
_cell.length_a   1.000
_cell.length_b   1.000
_cell.length_c   1.000
_cell.angle_alpha   90.00
_cell.angle_beta   90.00
_cell.angle_gamma   90.00
#
_symmetry.space_group_name_H-M   'P 1'
#
loop_
_entity.id
_entity.type
_entity.pdbx_description
1 polymer ?
#
loop_
_entity_poly.entity_id
_entity_poly.type
_entity_poly.pdbx_seq_one_letter_code
_entity_poly.pdbx_strand_id
1 'polypeptide(L)'
;MTKYEDLKVYGRVGLSEEEAIVVKKTKVDTYTYYDIRKFINSKDPNGYTGPTKKGLTINAQNLDTVKKLKDCLEKLIEVEEKKEEKEEKEKEE
;
A
#
# COMPACT_ATOMS: atom_id res chain seq x y z
N MET A 1 3.30 -23.86 -9.60
CA MET A 1 2.89 -23.09 -8.40
C MET A 1 3.97 -22.08 -8.11
N THR A 2 3.71 -20.80 -8.35
CA THR A 2 4.67 -19.72 -8.11
C THR A 2 4.92 -19.59 -6.61
N LYS A 3 6.17 -19.76 -6.17
CA LYS A 3 6.54 -19.64 -4.75
C LYS A 3 6.91 -18.20 -4.45
N TYR A 4 6.19 -17.59 -3.53
CA TYR A 4 6.48 -16.26 -3.01
C TYR A 4 7.27 -16.41 -1.72
N GLU A 5 8.44 -15.79 -1.66
CA GLU A 5 9.28 -15.80 -0.47
C GLU A 5 9.36 -14.38 0.10
N ASP A 6 8.83 -14.18 1.30
CA ASP A 6 8.96 -12.92 2.04
C ASP A 6 10.39 -12.82 2.57
N LEU A 7 11.19 -11.92 1.99
CA LEU A 7 12.61 -11.76 2.35
C LEU A 7 12.81 -10.81 3.53
N LYS A 8 12.05 -9.72 3.58
CA LYS A 8 12.21 -8.66 4.60
C LYS A 8 10.96 -7.79 4.72
N VAL A 9 10.61 -7.39 5.94
CA VAL A 9 9.65 -6.30 6.19
C VAL A 9 10.43 -4.99 6.37
N TYR A 10 10.07 -3.96 5.60
CA TYR A 10 10.71 -2.64 5.67
C TYR A 10 10.01 -1.68 6.63
N GLY A 11 8.70 -1.83 6.81
CA GLY A 11 7.94 -0.96 7.69
C GLY A 11 6.47 -1.27 7.70
N ARG A 12 5.78 -0.66 8.66
CA ARG A 12 4.33 -0.66 8.81
C ARG A 12 3.86 0.77 9.07
N VAL A 13 2.83 1.20 8.37
CA VAL A 13 2.13 2.47 8.62
C VAL A 13 0.74 2.11 9.14
N GLY A 14 0.45 2.45 10.40
CA GLY A 14 -0.87 2.20 10.98
C GLY A 14 -1.93 3.08 10.31
N LEU A 15 -3.05 2.47 9.94
CA LEU A 15 -4.26 3.17 9.49
C LEU A 15 -5.30 3.23 10.61
N SER A 16 -5.40 2.15 11.38
CA SER A 16 -6.24 2.03 12.56
C SER A 16 -5.64 1.01 13.54
N GLU A 17 -6.34 0.65 14.62
CA GLU A 17 -5.87 -0.37 15.56
C GLU A 17 -5.76 -1.78 14.94
N GLU A 18 -6.53 -2.06 13.89
CA GLU A 18 -6.59 -3.37 13.25
C GLU A 18 -6.04 -3.36 11.81
N GLU A 19 -5.63 -2.21 11.30
CA GLU A 19 -5.24 -2.07 9.90
C GLU A 19 -3.92 -1.32 9.76
N ALA A 20 -3.04 -1.84 8.90
CA ALA A 20 -1.78 -1.19 8.57
C ALA A 20 -1.43 -1.38 7.08
N ILE A 21 -0.73 -0.40 6.49
CA ILE A 21 0.01 -0.63 5.24
C ILE A 21 1.34 -1.26 5.62
N VAL A 22 1.66 -2.41 5.02
CA VAL A 22 2.93 -3.12 5.23
C VAL A 22 3.73 -3.08 3.94
N VAL A 23 5.02 -2.75 4.07
CA VAL A 23 5.98 -2.79 2.96
C VAL A 23 6.91 -3.97 3.16
N LYS A 24 6.94 -4.88 2.17
CA LYS A 24 7.76 -6.09 2.19
C LYS A 24 8.62 -6.20 0.95
N LYS A 25 9.81 -6.79 1.10
CA LYS A 25 10.58 -7.36 0.00
C LYS A 25 10.11 -8.79 -0.21
N THR A 26 9.74 -9.14 -1.43
CA THR A 26 9.33 -10.49 -1.80
C THR A 26 10.15 -10.94 -3.00
N LYS A 27 10.49 -12.23 -3.04
CA LYS A 27 11.13 -12.86 -4.20
C LYS A 27 10.13 -13.77 -4.88
N VAL A 28 10.11 -13.69 -6.21
CA VAL A 28 9.33 -14.57 -7.07
C VAL A 28 10.25 -15.01 -8.21
N ASP A 29 10.57 -16.30 -8.24
CA ASP A 29 11.54 -16.88 -9.15
C ASP A 29 12.90 -16.14 -9.09
N THR A 30 13.33 -15.51 -10.18
CA THR A 30 14.58 -14.75 -10.27
C THR A 30 14.42 -13.27 -9.93
N TYR A 31 13.18 -12.79 -9.74
CA TYR A 31 12.89 -11.37 -9.59
C TYR A 31 12.62 -10.99 -8.14
N THR A 32 13.02 -9.76 -7.81
CA THR A 32 12.76 -9.14 -6.52
C THR A 32 11.67 -8.09 -6.69
N TYR A 33 10.73 -8.08 -5.76
CA TYR A 33 9.62 -7.16 -5.71
C TYR A 33 9.52 -6.50 -4.34
N TYR A 34 8.85 -5.36 -4.31
CA TYR A 34 8.44 -4.65 -3.12
C TYR A 34 6.92 -4.62 -3.09
N ASP A 35 6.31 -5.39 -2.20
CA ASP A 35 4.86 -5.42 -2.01
C ASP A 35 4.46 -4.40 -0.95
N ILE A 36 3.55 -3.50 -1.32
CA ILE A 36 3.00 -2.45 -0.47
C ILE A 36 1.51 -2.72 -0.37
N ARG A 37 1.04 -3.18 0.79
CA ARG A 37 -0.30 -3.77 0.89
C ARG A 37 -0.93 -3.53 2.24
N LYS A 38 -2.25 -3.33 2.23
CA LYS A 38 -3.05 -3.27 3.45
C LYS A 38 -3.09 -4.64 4.10
N PHE A 39 -2.77 -4.68 5.37
CA PHE A 39 -2.78 -5.84 6.25
C PHE A 39 -3.84 -5.63 7.32
N ILE A 40 -4.65 -6.65 7.55
CA ILE A 40 -5.64 -6.68 8.64
C ILE A 40 -5.06 -7.52 9.76
N ASN A 41 -5.18 -7.02 10.99
CA ASN A 41 -4.83 -7.68 12.23
C ASN A 41 -6.06 -7.69 13.14
N SER A 42 -6.99 -8.58 12.85
CA SER A 42 -8.26 -8.66 13.58
C SER A 42 -8.01 -9.09 15.03
N LYS A 43 -8.73 -8.45 15.96
CA LYS A 43 -8.70 -8.84 17.38
C LYS A 43 -9.62 -10.02 17.69
N ASP A 44 -10.53 -10.37 16.79
CA ASP A 44 -11.38 -11.56 16.92
C ASP A 44 -10.53 -12.83 16.67
N PRO A 45 -10.55 -13.83 17.58
CA PRO A 45 -9.88 -15.12 17.37
C PRO A 45 -10.26 -15.84 16.07
N ASN A 46 -11.46 -15.59 15.54
CA ASN A 46 -11.95 -16.14 14.28
C ASN A 46 -11.81 -15.17 13.11
N GLY A 47 -11.30 -13.97 13.36
CA GLY A 47 -11.12 -12.91 12.39
C GLY A 47 -9.96 -13.17 11.43
N TYR A 48 -10.07 -12.62 10.22
CA TYR A 48 -8.99 -12.69 9.25
C TYR A 48 -7.80 -11.82 9.69
N THR A 49 -6.62 -12.43 9.79
CA THR A 49 -5.35 -11.70 9.97
C THR A 49 -4.43 -12.01 8.81
N GLY A 50 -4.08 -10.99 8.03
CA GLY A 50 -3.28 -11.19 6.83
C GLY A 50 -3.31 -10.04 5.81
N PRO A 51 -2.57 -10.22 4.70
CA PRO A 51 -2.51 -9.26 3.60
C PRO A 51 -3.80 -9.27 2.76
N THR A 52 -4.39 -8.10 2.55
CA THR A 52 -5.58 -7.96 1.71
C THR A 52 -5.25 -7.84 0.23
N LYS A 53 -6.24 -7.94 -0.64
CA LYS A 53 -6.05 -7.64 -2.08
C LYS A 53 -5.79 -6.16 -2.37
N LYS A 54 -5.97 -5.26 -1.39
CA LYS A 54 -5.74 -3.81 -1.52
C LYS A 54 -4.26 -3.49 -1.35
N GLY A 55 -3.57 -3.26 -2.45
CA GLY A 55 -2.14 -2.96 -2.47
C GLY A 55 -1.57 -2.98 -3.88
N LEU A 56 -0.28 -2.74 -3.99
CA LEU A 56 0.47 -2.75 -5.23
C LEU A 56 1.83 -3.40 -5.02
N THR A 57 2.38 -3.97 -6.09
CA THR A 57 3.68 -4.64 -6.08
C THR A 57 4.58 -3.95 -7.10
N ILE A 58 5.78 -3.56 -6.66
CA ILE A 58 6.76 -2.83 -7.48
C ILE A 58 7.92 -3.76 -7.79
N ASN A 59 8.29 -3.91 -9.06
CA ASN A 59 9.54 -4.58 -9.42
C ASN A 59 10.73 -3.75 -8.91
N ALA A 60 11.72 -4.39 -8.28
CA ALA A 60 12.90 -3.73 -7.74
C ALA A 60 13.63 -2.84 -8.77
N GLN A 61 13.60 -3.21 -10.05
CA GLN A 61 14.20 -2.43 -11.15
C GLN A 61 13.56 -1.04 -11.33
N ASN A 62 12.32 -0.86 -10.86
CA ASN A 62 11.57 0.39 -11.03
C ASN A 62 11.68 1.35 -9.84
N LEU A 63 12.47 1.02 -8.80
CA LEU A 63 12.56 1.85 -7.60
C LEU A 63 13.11 3.25 -7.86
N ASP A 64 14.06 3.40 -8.79
CA ASP A 64 14.60 4.72 -9.15
C ASP A 64 13.52 5.61 -9.79
N THR A 65 12.66 5.04 -10.62
CA THR A 65 11.50 5.73 -11.18
C THR A 65 10.52 6.15 -10.08
N VAL A 66 10.22 5.27 -9.13
CA VAL A 66 9.33 5.59 -7.99
C VAL A 66 9.90 6.75 -7.17
N LYS A 67 11.21 6.78 -6.94
CA LYS A 67 11.88 7.90 -6.25
C LYS A 67 11.68 9.22 -6.98
N LYS A 68 11.79 9.23 -8.31
CA LYS A 68 11.59 10.43 -9.15
C LYS A 68 10.13 10.88 -9.22
N LEU A 69 9.17 9.99 -8.97
CA LEU A 69 7.75 10.29 -8.98
C LEU A 69 7.25 11.00 -7.72
N LYS A 70 8.07 11.14 -6.67
CA LYS A 70 7.66 11.72 -5.39
C LYS A 70 6.92 13.06 -5.56
N ASP A 71 7.53 14.01 -6.26
CA ASP A 71 6.96 15.35 -6.43
C ASP A 71 5.67 15.34 -7.29
N CYS A 72 5.57 14.41 -8.24
CA CYS A 72 4.36 14.22 -9.04
C CYS A 72 3.22 13.61 -8.21
N LEU A 73 3.54 12.65 -7.34
CA LEU A 73 2.57 12.00 -6.46
C LEU A 73 2.04 12.97 -5.41
N GLU A 74 2.88 13.83 -4.84
CA GLU A 74 2.45 14.88 -3.90
C GLU A 74 1.43 15.82 -4.54
N LYS A 75 1.70 16.30 -5.75
CA LYS A 75 0.75 17.15 -6.48
C LYS A 75 -0.56 16.44 -6.81
N LEU A 76 -0.51 15.14 -7.14
CA LEU A 76 -1.70 14.36 -7.42
C LEU A 76 -2.59 14.22 -6.18
N ILE A 77 -1.98 13.98 -5.02
CA ILE A 77 -2.70 13.91 -3.73
C ILE A 77 -3.42 15.23 -3.45
N GLU A 78 -2.73 16.37 -3.58
CA GLU A 78 -3.34 17.69 -3.35
C GLU A 78 -4.54 17.97 -4.27
N VAL A 79 -4.55 17.44 -5.49
CA VAL A 79 -5.64 17.62 -6.45
C VAL A 79 -6.86 16.78 -6.07
N GLU A 80 -6.66 15.53 -5.65
CA GLU A 80 -7.75 14.65 -5.23
C GLU A 80 -8.40 15.12 -3.93
N GLU A 81 -7.62 15.54 -2.93
CA GLU A 81 -8.15 16.09 -1.66
C GLU A 81 -9.05 17.31 -1.91
N LYS A 82 -8.61 18.25 -2.77
CA LYS A 82 -9.41 19.43 -3.14
C LYS A 82 -10.68 19.08 -3.91
N LYS A 83 -10.73 17.93 -4.57
CA LYS A 83 -11.91 17.47 -5.29
C LYS A 83 -12.93 16.88 -4.34
N GLU A 84 -12.50 16.05 -3.39
CA GLU A 84 -13.34 15.50 -2.32
C GLU A 84 -14.01 16.64 -1.52
N GLU A 85 -13.26 17.68 -1.12
CA GLU A 85 -13.81 18.84 -0.40
C GLU A 85 -14.89 19.61 -1.18
N LYS A 86 -14.82 19.62 -2.51
CA LYS A 86 -15.83 20.29 -3.34
C LYS A 86 -17.09 19.45 -3.49
N GLU A 87 -16.92 18.14 -3.70
CA GLU A 87 -18.05 17.20 -3.82
C GLU A 87 -18.83 17.06 -2.51
N GLU A 88 -18.19 17.25 -1.36
CA GLU A 88 -18.88 17.28 -0.06
C GLU A 88 -19.69 18.57 0.13
N LYS A 89 -19.15 19.73 -0.23
CA LYS A 89 -19.86 21.02 -0.16
C LYS A 89 -21.08 21.09 -1.08
N GLU A 90 -21.00 20.50 -2.27
CA GLU A 90 -22.12 20.43 -3.22
C GLU A 90 -23.22 19.44 -2.80
N LYS A 91 -22.96 18.54 -1.84
CA LYS A 91 -23.98 17.61 -1.30
C LYS A 91 -24.71 18.15 -0.06
N GLU A 92 -24.18 19.20 0.55
CA GLU A 92 -24.78 19.88 1.71
C GLU A 92 -25.66 21.08 1.32
N GLU A 93 -25.65 21.49 0.05
CA GLU A 93 -26.57 22.49 -0.56
C GLU A 93 -27.77 21.84 -1.26
#